data_AF-A0A5W0JUL6-F1
#
_entry.id   AF-A0A5W0JUL6-F1
#
_cell.length_a   1.000
_cell.length_b   1.000
_cell.length_c   1.000
_cell.angle_alpha   90.00
_cell.angle_beta   90.00
_cell.angle_gamma   90.00
#
_symmetry.space_group_name_H-M   'P 1'
#
loop_
_entity.id
_entity.type
_entity.pdbx_description
1 polymer ?
#
loop_
_entity_poly.entity_id
_entity_poly.type
_entity_poly.pdbx_seq_one_letter_code
_entity_poly.pdbx_strand_id
1 'polypeptide(L)'
;DELKIDNKVDIIGNNVRGELPNIWLQYGQFKLKASGGDGTYSWYSENTSIATVDASGKVTLNGKGSVVIKATSGDKQTVSYTIKAPSYMIKVDKQAYYADAMSICKNLLPSTQTVLSDIYDSWGAANKYSHYSSMNSITAWIKQTSSEQRSGVSSTYNLITQNPLPGVNVNTPNVYAVCVE
;
A
#
# COMPACT_ATOMS: atom_id res chain seq x y z
N ASP A 1 24.54 24.05 6.98
CA ASP A 1 24.57 22.58 7.09
C ASP A 1 24.27 21.92 5.76
N GLU A 2 24.86 20.76 5.49
CA GLU A 2 24.58 20.00 4.26
C GLU A 2 23.19 19.37 4.32
N LEU A 3 22.39 19.57 3.27
CA LEU A 3 21.06 18.96 3.15
C LEU A 3 21.16 17.44 2.99
N LYS A 4 20.31 16.70 3.70
CA LYS A 4 20.19 15.24 3.58
C LYS A 4 18.76 14.77 3.80
N ILE A 5 18.37 13.67 3.14
CA ILE A 5 17.15 12.92 3.44
C ILE A 5 17.53 11.68 4.25
N ASP A 6 16.80 11.44 5.35
CA ASP A 6 16.96 10.22 6.15
C ASP A 6 16.60 8.99 5.31
N ASN A 7 17.40 7.92 5.43
CA ASN A 7 17.11 6.67 4.74
C ASN A 7 15.90 5.94 5.36
N LYS A 8 15.59 6.23 6.63
CA LYS A 8 14.41 5.75 7.33
C LYS A 8 13.22 6.66 7.05
N VAL A 9 12.09 6.02 6.83
CA VAL A 9 10.77 6.63 6.64
C VAL A 9 9.91 6.40 7.86
N ASP A 10 8.97 7.32 8.11
CA ASP A 10 7.94 7.13 9.13
C ASP A 10 6.65 6.64 8.45
N ILE A 11 6.28 5.37 8.66
CA ILE A 11 5.06 4.77 8.09
C ILE A 11 3.85 5.26 8.88
N ILE A 12 2.87 5.87 8.20
CA ILE A 12 1.77 6.57 8.87
C ILE A 12 0.80 5.61 9.56
N GLY A 13 0.54 4.43 8.99
CA GLY A 13 -0.51 3.53 9.50
C GLY A 13 -0.15 2.76 10.77
N ASN A 14 1.14 2.58 11.05
CA ASN A 14 1.63 1.83 12.23
C ASN A 14 2.67 2.60 13.06
N ASN A 15 3.01 3.85 12.70
CA ASN A 15 4.01 4.68 13.37
C ASN A 15 5.41 4.04 13.46
N VAL A 16 5.74 3.12 12.54
CA VAL A 16 7.05 2.49 12.47
C VAL A 16 8.03 3.40 11.75
N ARG A 17 9.22 3.58 12.32
CA ARG A 17 10.36 4.24 11.67
C ARG A 17 11.38 3.21 11.20
N GLY A 18 11.52 3.04 9.89
CA GLY A 18 12.37 2.00 9.30
C GLY A 18 12.62 2.22 7.82
N GLU A 19 13.17 1.21 7.13
CA GLU A 19 13.24 1.25 5.67
C GLU A 19 11.84 1.18 5.06
N LEU A 20 11.67 1.70 3.84
CA LEU A 20 10.41 1.59 3.11
C LEU A 20 10.11 0.10 2.83
N PRO A 21 8.91 -0.42 3.16
CA PRO A 21 8.55 -1.80 2.88
C PRO A 21 8.71 -2.19 1.40
N ASN A 22 9.18 -3.41 1.15
CA ASN A 22 9.34 -3.98 -0.20
C ASN A 22 8.01 -4.57 -0.76
N ILE A 23 6.93 -4.48 -0.01
CA ILE A 23 5.57 -4.88 -0.42
C ILE A 23 4.64 -3.71 -0.12
N TRP A 24 3.80 -3.33 -1.08
CA TRP A 24 3.09 -2.05 -1.02
C TRP A 24 1.58 -2.22 -0.91
N LEU A 25 0.96 -1.43 -0.04
CA LEU A 25 -0.45 -1.07 -0.15
C LEU A 25 -0.55 0.11 -1.12
N GLN A 26 -1.30 -0.01 -2.23
CA GLN A 26 -1.58 1.16 -3.06
C GLN A 26 -2.25 2.24 -2.20
N TYR A 27 -1.78 3.48 -2.33
CA TYR A 27 -2.12 4.63 -1.51
C TYR A 27 -1.66 4.57 -0.04
N GLY A 28 -0.79 3.63 0.30
CA GLY A 28 0.01 3.68 1.53
C GLY A 28 0.83 4.97 1.57
N GLN A 29 0.97 5.53 2.76
CA GLN A 29 1.62 6.82 2.99
C GLN A 29 2.74 6.71 4.02
N PHE A 30 3.84 7.40 3.75
CA PHE A 30 4.97 7.52 4.67
C PHE A 30 5.54 8.93 4.63
N LYS A 31 6.28 9.31 5.66
CA LYS A 31 6.93 10.61 5.73
C LYS A 31 8.43 10.48 5.53
N LEU A 32 8.97 11.25 4.58
CA LEU A 32 10.39 11.49 4.45
C LEU A 32 10.81 12.61 5.39
N LYS A 33 12.00 12.50 5.98
CA LYS A 33 12.56 13.52 6.87
C LYS A 33 13.83 14.08 6.26
N ALA A 34 13.79 15.36 5.91
CA ALA A 34 14.96 16.13 5.53
C ALA A 34 15.59 16.81 6.76
N SER A 35 16.90 17.04 6.71
CA SER A 35 17.66 17.80 7.72
C SER A 35 18.82 18.53 7.05
N GLY A 36 19.36 19.56 7.69
CA GLY A 36 20.39 20.43 7.11
C GLY A 36 19.80 21.54 6.23
N GLY A 37 20.64 22.18 5.41
CA GLY A 37 20.26 23.41 4.71
C GLY A 37 19.87 24.52 5.69
N ASP A 38 18.88 25.32 5.30
CA ASP A 38 18.29 26.38 6.12
C ASP A 38 17.04 25.96 6.92
N GLY A 39 16.72 24.65 6.91
CA GLY A 39 15.55 24.10 7.61
C GLY A 39 14.21 24.23 6.87
N THR A 40 14.17 24.91 5.72
CA THR A 40 13.00 24.96 4.85
C THR A 40 13.17 23.98 3.70
N TYR A 41 12.13 23.22 3.37
CA TYR A 41 12.23 22.18 2.33
C TYR A 41 11.03 22.23 1.38
N SER A 42 11.31 22.11 0.09
CA SER A 42 10.35 21.85 -0.96
C SER A 42 10.57 20.45 -1.53
N TRP A 43 9.49 19.79 -1.95
CA TRP A 43 9.53 18.39 -2.39
C TRP A 43 9.02 18.25 -3.82
N TYR A 44 9.59 17.31 -4.56
CA TYR A 44 9.21 17.01 -5.93
C TYR A 44 9.29 15.51 -6.21
N SER A 45 8.35 14.97 -6.98
CA SER A 45 8.40 13.60 -7.50
C SER A 45 8.71 13.62 -8.98
N GLU A 46 9.68 12.82 -9.43
CA GLU A 46 9.98 12.69 -10.85
C GLU A 46 8.89 11.97 -11.65
N ASN A 47 8.05 11.16 -10.99
CA ASN A 47 6.94 10.48 -11.64
C ASN A 47 5.76 10.27 -10.69
N THR A 48 4.73 11.11 -10.86
CA THR A 48 3.52 11.09 -10.04
C THR A 48 2.64 9.86 -10.28
N SER A 49 2.82 9.12 -11.38
CA SER A 49 2.10 7.86 -11.60
C SER A 49 2.58 6.75 -10.65
N ILE A 50 3.78 6.88 -10.08
CA ILE A 50 4.37 5.92 -9.14
C ILE A 50 4.21 6.42 -7.70
N ALA A 51 4.61 7.67 -7.42
CA ALA A 51 4.43 8.25 -6.10
C ALA A 51 4.27 9.79 -6.18
N THR A 52 3.47 10.34 -5.28
CA THR A 52 3.34 11.80 -5.09
C THR A 52 3.90 12.18 -3.74
N VAL A 53 4.38 13.41 -3.59
CA VAL A 53 4.87 13.96 -2.33
C VAL A 53 4.26 15.33 -2.09
N ASP A 54 3.80 15.60 -0.87
CA ASP A 54 3.26 16.91 -0.49
C ASP A 54 4.34 17.82 0.14
N ALA A 55 3.98 19.08 0.42
CA ALA A 55 4.89 20.06 1.00
C ALA A 55 5.44 19.67 2.39
N SER A 56 4.78 18.75 3.10
CA SER A 56 5.23 18.26 4.40
C SER A 56 6.22 17.08 4.31
N GLY A 57 6.53 16.61 3.10
CA GLY A 57 7.34 15.42 2.85
C GLY A 57 6.56 14.11 3.02
N LYS A 58 5.23 14.16 3.07
CA LYS A 58 4.40 12.95 3.07
C LYS A 58 4.27 12.44 1.64
N VAL A 59 4.73 11.21 1.43
CA VAL A 59 4.68 10.50 0.16
C VAL A 59 3.45 9.59 0.13
N THR A 60 2.75 9.55 -1.00
CA THR A 60 1.66 8.59 -1.29
C THR A 60 2.04 7.73 -2.49
N LEU A 61 2.01 6.40 -2.31
CA LEU A 61 2.32 5.43 -3.36
C LEU A 61 1.10 5.24 -4.29
N ASN A 62 1.25 5.53 -5.57
CA ASN A 62 0.15 5.51 -6.55
C ASN A 62 0.18 4.27 -7.45
N GLY A 63 1.38 3.80 -7.81
CA GLY A 63 1.57 2.73 -8.78
C GLY A 63 2.86 1.96 -8.55
N LYS A 64 2.91 0.71 -9.01
CA LYS A 64 4.10 -0.13 -8.92
C LYS A 64 5.20 0.41 -9.84
N GLY A 65 6.39 0.67 -9.29
CA GLY A 65 7.56 1.10 -10.04
C GLY A 65 8.61 1.78 -9.16
N SER A 66 9.73 2.14 -9.76
CA SER A 66 10.79 2.93 -9.10
C SER A 66 10.64 4.41 -9.46
N VAL A 67 10.86 5.30 -8.50
CA VAL A 67 10.81 6.76 -8.74
C VAL A 67 11.76 7.49 -7.79
N VAL A 68 12.26 8.65 -8.22
CA VAL A 68 13.07 9.53 -7.38
C VAL A 68 12.20 10.65 -6.81
N ILE A 69 12.30 10.85 -5.50
CA ILE A 69 11.78 12.02 -4.79
C ILE A 69 12.93 12.96 -4.49
N LYS A 70 12.79 14.25 -4.81
CA LYS A 70 13.77 15.29 -4.54
C LYS A 70 13.32 16.18 -3.40
N ALA A 71 14.25 16.56 -2.54
CA ALA A 71 14.09 17.64 -1.57
C ALA A 71 15.05 18.77 -1.92
N THR A 72 14.53 19.99 -1.97
CA THR A 72 15.33 21.21 -2.20
C THR A 72 15.16 22.15 -1.02
N SER A 73 16.26 22.57 -0.40
CA SER A 73 16.25 23.53 0.69
C SER A 73 16.19 24.98 0.21
N GLY A 74 15.82 25.92 1.08
CA GLY A 74 15.72 27.34 0.70
C GLY A 74 17.06 27.99 0.33
N ASP A 75 18.17 27.45 0.85
CA ASP A 75 19.55 27.78 0.45
C ASP A 75 20.01 27.04 -0.83
N LYS A 76 19.06 26.49 -1.60
CA LYS A 76 19.23 25.92 -2.95
C LYS A 76 20.06 24.62 -3.03
N GLN A 77 20.23 23.90 -1.93
CA GLN A 77 20.77 22.54 -1.98
C GLN A 77 19.68 21.57 -2.43
N THR A 78 20.02 20.53 -3.19
CA THR A 78 19.05 19.51 -3.64
C THR A 78 19.62 18.12 -3.42
N VAL A 79 18.81 17.24 -2.83
CA VAL A 79 19.12 15.83 -2.61
C VAL A 79 17.99 14.93 -3.10
N SER A 80 18.29 13.67 -3.32
CA SER A 80 17.37 12.68 -3.90
C SER A 80 17.19 11.47 -2.99
N TYR A 81 15.98 10.94 -2.96
CA TYR A 81 15.61 9.68 -2.34
C TYR A 81 15.00 8.77 -3.40
N THR A 82 15.59 7.60 -3.62
CA THR A 82 15.10 6.65 -4.62
C THR A 82 14.15 5.65 -3.97
N ILE A 83 12.88 5.68 -4.38
CA ILE A 83 11.92 4.64 -4.12
C ILE A 83 12.20 3.50 -5.11
N LYS A 84 12.52 2.31 -4.59
CA LYS A 84 12.68 1.09 -5.39
C LYS A 84 11.31 0.45 -5.63
N ALA A 85 11.10 -0.14 -6.80
CA ALA A 85 9.90 -0.91 -7.08
C ALA A 85 9.71 -2.04 -6.05
N PRO A 86 8.48 -2.31 -5.60
CA PRO A 86 8.20 -3.38 -4.66
C PRO A 86 8.21 -4.74 -5.36
N SER A 87 8.37 -5.80 -4.59
CA SER A 87 8.11 -7.17 -5.04
C SER A 87 6.68 -7.30 -5.59
N TYR A 88 5.70 -6.79 -4.84
CA TYR A 88 4.30 -6.68 -5.28
C TYR A 88 3.60 -5.48 -4.62
N MET A 89 2.50 -5.06 -5.24
CA MET A 89 1.60 -4.06 -4.69
C MET A 89 0.17 -4.60 -4.69
N ILE A 90 -0.55 -4.40 -3.58
CA ILE A 90 -1.98 -4.71 -3.54
C ILE A 90 -2.80 -3.48 -3.93
N LYS A 91 -3.87 -3.70 -4.70
CA LYS A 91 -4.86 -2.70 -5.07
C LYS A 91 -6.25 -3.13 -4.62
N VAL A 92 -6.96 -2.25 -3.95
CA VAL A 92 -8.36 -2.49 -3.54
C VAL A 92 -9.27 -1.94 -4.63
N ASP A 93 -9.91 -2.83 -5.39
CA ASP A 93 -10.91 -2.48 -6.41
C ASP A 93 -12.32 -2.46 -5.78
N LYS A 94 -13.38 -2.56 -6.58
CA LYS A 94 -14.76 -2.59 -6.08
C LYS A 94 -15.10 -3.93 -5.40
N GLN A 95 -16.20 -3.92 -4.66
CA GLN A 95 -16.79 -5.13 -4.11
C GLN A 95 -17.38 -6.00 -5.22
N ALA A 96 -17.18 -7.31 -5.12
CA ALA A 96 -17.63 -8.27 -6.11
C ALA A 96 -17.73 -9.68 -5.52
N TYR A 97 -18.54 -10.53 -6.16
CA TYR A 97 -18.50 -11.98 -5.91
C TYR A 97 -17.17 -12.56 -6.40
N TYR A 98 -16.81 -13.74 -5.90
CA TYR A 98 -15.49 -14.31 -6.11
C TYR A 98 -15.10 -14.45 -7.60
N ALA A 99 -16.02 -14.93 -8.44
CA ALA A 99 -15.77 -15.12 -9.88
C ALA A 99 -15.53 -13.77 -10.59
N ASP A 100 -16.31 -12.74 -10.24
CA ASP A 100 -16.15 -11.39 -10.78
C ASP A 100 -14.87 -10.75 -10.26
N ALA A 101 -14.52 -10.95 -8.99
CA ALA A 101 -13.26 -10.50 -8.40
C ALA A 101 -12.06 -11.12 -9.12
N MET A 102 -12.12 -12.41 -9.48
CA MET A 102 -11.10 -13.04 -10.34
C MET A 102 -10.99 -12.35 -11.70
N SER A 103 -12.12 -11.99 -12.32
CA SER A 103 -12.13 -11.32 -13.63
C SER A 103 -11.58 -9.88 -13.55
N ILE A 104 -12.03 -9.10 -12.55
CA ILE A 104 -11.54 -7.75 -12.24
C ILE A 104 -10.02 -7.77 -12.06
N CYS A 105 -9.52 -8.70 -11.25
CA CYS A 105 -8.10 -8.83 -10.98
C CYS A 105 -7.33 -9.63 -12.04
N LYS A 106 -7.93 -10.00 -13.17
CA LYS A 106 -7.27 -10.78 -14.23
C LYS A 106 -6.57 -12.04 -13.70
N ASN A 107 -7.23 -12.74 -12.77
CA ASN A 107 -6.77 -13.91 -12.03
C ASN A 107 -5.65 -13.68 -10.99
N LEU A 108 -5.34 -12.41 -10.66
CA LEU A 108 -4.33 -12.00 -9.69
C LEU A 108 -4.91 -11.67 -8.30
N LEU A 109 -5.82 -12.52 -7.80
CA LEU A 109 -6.20 -12.47 -6.38
C LEU A 109 -5.02 -12.91 -5.50
N PRO A 110 -4.92 -12.45 -4.24
CA PRO A 110 -3.87 -12.86 -3.33
C PRO A 110 -3.86 -14.38 -3.15
N SER A 111 -2.69 -14.99 -3.39
CA SER A 111 -2.54 -16.44 -3.44
C SER A 111 -2.78 -17.12 -2.09
N THR A 112 -2.45 -16.42 -1.00
CA THR A 112 -2.61 -16.87 0.38
C THR A 112 -3.02 -15.70 1.27
N GLN A 113 -3.46 -16.01 2.48
CA GLN A 113 -3.68 -15.00 3.52
C GLN A 113 -2.41 -14.20 3.83
N THR A 114 -1.23 -14.85 3.80
CA THR A 114 0.07 -14.23 4.10
C THR A 114 0.35 -13.02 3.21
N VAL A 115 -0.04 -13.06 1.93
CA VAL A 115 0.10 -11.92 1.01
C VAL A 115 -0.61 -10.67 1.52
N LEU A 116 -1.71 -10.81 2.26
CA LEU A 116 -2.45 -9.68 2.82
C LEU A 116 -2.04 -9.35 4.26
N SER A 117 -1.72 -10.35 5.09
CA SER A 117 -1.25 -10.10 6.45
C SER A 117 0.11 -9.42 6.48
N ASP A 118 1.03 -9.77 5.57
CA ASP A 118 2.35 -9.12 5.49
C ASP A 118 2.22 -7.64 5.10
N ILE A 119 1.21 -7.29 4.28
CA ILE A 119 0.87 -5.90 3.98
C ILE A 119 0.40 -5.19 5.24
N TYR A 120 -0.46 -5.82 6.04
CA TYR A 120 -0.88 -5.25 7.32
C TYR A 120 0.31 -5.09 8.28
N ASP A 121 1.21 -6.06 8.38
CA ASP A 121 2.39 -5.93 9.25
C ASP A 121 3.29 -4.77 8.81
N SER A 122 3.43 -4.58 7.50
CA SER A 122 4.24 -3.52 6.90
C SER A 122 3.62 -2.13 7.04
N TRP A 123 2.30 -2.01 6.88
CA TRP A 123 1.60 -0.73 6.74
C TRP A 123 0.59 -0.43 7.85
N GLY A 124 0.20 -1.40 8.66
CA GLY A 124 -0.93 -1.30 9.59
C GLY A 124 -2.29 -1.25 8.88
N ALA A 125 -3.32 -0.86 9.62
CA ALA A 125 -4.69 -0.82 9.13
C ALA A 125 -4.87 0.16 7.96
N ALA A 126 -5.47 -0.31 6.86
CA ALA A 126 -5.61 0.47 5.63
C ALA A 126 -6.33 1.82 5.83
N ASN A 127 -7.34 1.89 6.69
CA ASN A 127 -8.10 3.12 6.95
C ASN A 127 -7.33 4.21 7.72
N LYS A 128 -6.08 3.96 8.11
CA LYS A 128 -5.16 5.00 8.56
C LYS A 128 -4.65 5.89 7.43
N TYR A 129 -4.82 5.46 6.18
CA TYR A 129 -4.42 6.20 4.99
C TYR A 129 -5.59 6.98 4.41
N SER A 130 -5.31 8.19 3.92
CA SER A 130 -6.32 9.14 3.42
C SER A 130 -7.32 8.51 2.43
N HIS A 131 -6.83 7.69 1.49
CA HIS A 131 -7.65 7.03 0.47
C HIS A 131 -8.69 6.07 1.04
N TYR A 132 -8.39 5.40 2.14
CA TYR A 132 -9.28 4.40 2.76
C TYR A 132 -9.94 4.91 4.05
N SER A 133 -9.77 6.18 4.39
CA SER A 133 -10.14 6.74 5.71
C SER A 133 -11.62 6.62 6.07
N SER A 134 -12.52 6.59 5.07
CA SER A 134 -13.96 6.40 5.28
C SER A 134 -14.39 4.94 5.44
N MET A 135 -13.48 3.98 5.22
CA MET A 135 -13.78 2.56 5.26
C MET A 135 -13.60 2.02 6.68
N ASN A 136 -14.63 1.35 7.20
CA ASN A 136 -14.56 0.66 8.50
C ASN A 136 -14.14 -0.80 8.36
N SER A 137 -14.17 -1.35 7.14
CA SER A 137 -13.85 -2.74 6.84
C SER A 137 -13.42 -2.90 5.38
N ILE A 138 -12.36 -3.68 5.15
CA ILE A 138 -11.92 -4.10 3.82
C ILE A 138 -11.68 -5.61 3.86
N THR A 139 -12.75 -6.39 3.77
CA THR A 139 -12.67 -7.85 3.63
C THR A 139 -12.30 -8.18 2.19
N ALA A 140 -11.19 -8.88 1.99
CA ALA A 140 -10.64 -9.20 0.68
C ALA A 140 -10.70 -10.70 0.39
N TRP A 141 -11.03 -11.07 -0.86
CA TRP A 141 -10.97 -12.46 -1.32
C TRP A 141 -9.54 -12.99 -1.37
N ILE A 142 -9.34 -14.22 -0.90
CA ILE A 142 -8.12 -15.01 -1.12
C ILE A 142 -8.38 -15.99 -2.26
N LYS A 143 -7.36 -16.32 -3.06
CA LYS A 143 -7.48 -17.31 -4.13
C LYS A 143 -7.88 -18.67 -3.55
N GLN A 144 -8.99 -19.23 -4.03
CA GLN A 144 -9.52 -20.51 -3.57
C GLN A 144 -8.54 -21.66 -3.87
N THR A 145 -8.44 -22.57 -2.92
CA THR A 145 -7.86 -23.90 -3.12
C THR A 145 -8.77 -24.78 -3.98
N SER A 146 -8.24 -25.90 -4.51
CA SER A 146 -9.07 -26.85 -5.28
C SER A 146 -10.21 -27.47 -4.47
N SER A 147 -10.07 -27.61 -3.14
CA SER A 147 -11.15 -28.06 -2.26
C SER A 147 -12.23 -26.99 -2.11
N GLU A 148 -11.84 -25.75 -1.85
CA GLU A 148 -12.76 -24.62 -1.72
C GLU A 148 -13.57 -24.39 -3.00
N GLN A 149 -12.93 -24.51 -4.16
CA GLN A 149 -13.61 -24.44 -5.46
C GLN A 149 -14.72 -25.49 -5.60
N ARG A 150 -14.46 -26.75 -5.21
CA ARG A 150 -15.47 -27.83 -5.27
C ARG A 150 -16.64 -27.57 -4.32
N SER A 151 -16.39 -26.88 -3.22
CA SER A 151 -17.38 -26.54 -2.20
C SER A 151 -18.07 -25.18 -2.42
N GLY A 152 -17.69 -24.43 -3.46
CA GLY A 152 -18.29 -23.12 -3.76
C GLY A 152 -18.01 -22.06 -2.68
N VAL A 153 -16.83 -22.13 -2.07
CA VAL A 153 -16.38 -21.19 -1.03
C VAL A 153 -15.00 -20.64 -1.34
N SER A 154 -14.57 -19.61 -0.61
CA SER A 154 -13.17 -19.20 -0.49
C SER A 154 -12.91 -18.58 0.88
N SER A 155 -11.64 -18.43 1.23
CA SER A 155 -11.21 -17.70 2.42
C SER A 155 -11.12 -16.20 2.15
N THR A 156 -11.23 -15.40 3.21
CA THR A 156 -11.06 -13.94 3.17
C THR A 156 -10.18 -13.44 4.30
N TYR A 157 -9.62 -12.24 4.15
CA TYR A 157 -8.87 -11.55 5.19
C TYR A 157 -9.19 -10.06 5.19
N ASN A 158 -9.25 -9.44 6.37
CA ASN A 158 -9.59 -8.03 6.51
C ASN A 158 -8.35 -7.14 6.69
N LEU A 159 -8.12 -6.21 5.75
CA LEU A 159 -6.97 -5.28 5.75
C LEU A 159 -7.04 -4.17 6.80
N ILE A 160 -8.10 -4.13 7.62
CA ILE A 160 -8.26 -3.18 8.74
C ILE A 160 -8.28 -3.94 10.06
N THR A 161 -9.06 -5.01 10.16
CA THR A 161 -9.29 -5.72 11.44
C THR A 161 -8.43 -6.97 11.62
N GLN A 162 -7.60 -7.32 10.63
CA GLN A 162 -6.78 -8.54 10.60
C GLN A 162 -7.57 -9.84 10.75
N ASN A 163 -8.88 -9.81 10.48
CA ASN A 163 -9.77 -10.94 10.74
C ASN A 163 -9.75 -11.93 9.55
N PRO A 164 -9.20 -13.14 9.72
CA PRO A 164 -9.33 -14.20 8.71
C PRO A 164 -10.69 -14.87 8.83
N LEU A 165 -11.31 -15.19 7.69
CA LEU A 165 -12.58 -15.92 7.67
C LEU A 165 -12.55 -16.99 6.57
N PRO A 166 -12.48 -18.29 6.93
CA PRO A 166 -12.53 -19.39 5.97
C PRO A 166 -13.97 -19.72 5.53
N GLY A 167 -14.11 -20.45 4.43
CA GLY A 167 -15.40 -21.05 4.05
C GLY A 167 -16.50 -20.05 3.67
N VAL A 168 -16.12 -18.85 3.19
CA VAL A 168 -17.08 -17.82 2.75
C VAL A 168 -17.66 -18.20 1.40
N ASN A 169 -18.99 -18.22 1.27
CA ASN A 169 -19.66 -18.55 0.00
C ASN A 169 -19.23 -17.59 -1.12
N VAL A 170 -18.91 -18.09 -2.30
CA VAL A 170 -18.40 -17.28 -3.43
C VAL A 170 -19.32 -16.15 -3.88
N ASN A 171 -20.62 -16.22 -3.58
CA ASN A 171 -21.63 -15.19 -3.87
C ASN A 171 -21.92 -14.27 -2.66
N THR A 172 -21.01 -14.20 -1.69
CA THR A 172 -21.14 -13.30 -0.53
C THR A 172 -20.93 -11.85 -0.96
N PRO A 173 -21.87 -10.92 -0.70
CA PRO A 173 -21.69 -9.50 -0.99
C PRO A 173 -20.71 -8.85 -0.01
N ASN A 174 -20.35 -7.58 -0.26
CA ASN A 174 -19.49 -6.77 0.62
C ASN A 174 -18.04 -7.28 0.77
N VAL A 175 -17.56 -8.08 -0.18
CA VAL A 175 -16.16 -8.54 -0.24
C VAL A 175 -15.47 -7.83 -1.40
N TYR A 176 -14.31 -7.23 -1.13
CA TYR A 176 -13.51 -6.48 -2.09
C TYR A 176 -12.71 -7.40 -3.00
N ALA A 177 -12.66 -7.06 -4.29
CA ALA A 177 -11.68 -7.58 -5.20
C ALA A 177 -10.34 -6.89 -4.93
N VAL A 178 -9.42 -7.58 -4.26
CA VAL A 178 -8.06 -7.07 -4.03
C VAL A 178 -7.12 -7.76 -5.01
N CYS A 179 -6.47 -6.97 -5.85
CA CYS A 179 -5.57 -7.46 -6.89
C CYS A 179 -4.12 -7.32 -6.44
N VAL A 180 -3.28 -8.31 -6.76
CA VAL A 180 -1.86 -8.34 -6.43
C VAL A 180 -1.05 -8.19 -7.72
N GLU A 181 -0.38 -7.04 -7.88
CA GLU A 181 0.37 -6.68 -9.09
C GLU A 181 1.88 -6.62 -8.91
#